data_AF-A0A2M7VF82-F1
#
_entry.id   AF-A0A2M7VF82-F1
#
_cell.length_a   1.000
_cell.length_b   1.000
_cell.length_c   1.000
_cell.angle_alpha   90.00
_cell.angle_beta   90.00
_cell.angle_gamma   90.00
#
_symmetry.space_group_name_H-M   'P 1'
#
loop_
_entity.id
_entity.type
_entity.pdbx_description
1 polymer ?
#
loop_
_entity_poly.entity_id
_entity_poly.type
_entity_poly.pdbx_seq_one_letter_code
_entity_poly.pdbx_strand_id
1 'polypeptide(L)'
;MFPGLPFGGNLTPVKKHSVKPSPRELGRAIDILTVLTVLTAAVALSMVLFGSVSNRPEMIQGDLYQLIRPIGIILFILCIAILYIYRRGEKAESPVKEIAEEERYYATRSNFRIWLDLGLAGIAILFTAESMVTSMEVFSEITGLPFVLTGIAAGLIGCFGEMMVVHNFTVHPKGRIGDAIMGVAMDNIVTTLGAAIVAIMGGIFLGGNSLILIFIIILAANTILIQQISKFKNNLLATKVASKKIAA
;
A
#
# COMPACT_ATOMS: atom_id res chain seq x y z
N MET A 1 -6.40 4.80 16.02
CA MET A 1 -5.50 5.98 16.12
C MET A 1 -6.19 7.15 15.44
N PHE A 2 -6.97 7.94 16.17
CA PHE A 2 -7.39 9.31 15.82
C PHE A 2 -7.88 9.97 17.13
N PRO A 3 -7.01 10.67 17.88
CA PRO A 3 -7.44 11.30 19.12
C PRO A 3 -8.53 12.34 18.81
N GLY A 4 -9.72 12.16 19.38
CA GLY A 4 -10.83 13.12 19.26
C GLY A 4 -12.00 12.73 18.34
N LEU A 5 -11.94 11.60 17.61
CA LEU A 5 -13.06 11.12 16.78
C LEU A 5 -13.84 10.00 17.48
N PRO A 6 -15.01 10.26 18.09
CA PRO A 6 -15.79 9.26 18.85
C PRO A 6 -16.35 8.14 17.97
N PHE A 7 -16.51 8.38 16.66
CA PHE A 7 -17.01 7.39 15.69
C PHE A 7 -15.97 6.32 15.28
N GLY A 8 -14.70 6.50 15.62
CA GLY A 8 -13.64 5.57 15.26
C GLY A 8 -13.54 4.34 16.16
N GLY A 9 -14.23 4.31 17.30
CA GLY A 9 -14.12 3.24 18.29
C GLY A 9 -12.80 3.21 19.06
N ASN A 10 -12.81 2.59 20.23
CA ASN A 10 -11.62 2.42 21.06
C ASN A 10 -10.77 1.25 20.54
N LEU A 11 -9.45 1.42 20.52
CA LEU A 11 -8.53 0.35 20.14
C LEU A 11 -8.72 -0.84 21.07
N THR A 12 -8.96 -2.01 20.50
CA THR A 12 -9.06 -3.24 21.28
C THR A 12 -7.64 -3.65 21.70
N PRO A 13 -7.35 -3.84 23.00
CA PRO A 13 -6.05 -4.32 23.42
C PRO A 13 -5.74 -5.66 22.76
N VAL A 14 -4.50 -5.85 22.29
CA VAL A 14 -4.03 -7.06 21.59
C VAL A 14 -4.32 -8.36 22.35
N LYS A 15 -4.41 -8.29 23.69
CA LYS A 15 -4.81 -9.42 24.55
C LYS A 15 -6.24 -9.89 24.34
N LYS A 16 -7.14 -9.01 23.89
CA LYS A 16 -8.57 -9.24 23.67
C LYS A 16 -8.92 -9.62 22.22
N HIS A 17 -7.94 -9.65 21.31
CA HIS A 17 -8.15 -10.16 19.95
C HIS A 17 -8.23 -11.69 19.97
N SER A 18 -9.20 -12.26 19.23
CA SER A 18 -9.38 -13.71 19.09
C SER A 18 -8.15 -14.36 18.43
N VAL A 19 -7.57 -13.69 17.43
CA VAL A 19 -6.39 -14.15 16.70
C VAL A 19 -5.29 -13.10 16.77
N LYS A 20 -4.12 -13.50 17.26
CA LYS A 20 -2.94 -12.64 17.36
C LYS A 20 -2.04 -12.84 16.13
N PRO A 21 -1.44 -11.77 15.58
CA PRO A 21 -0.50 -11.89 14.47
C PRO A 21 0.72 -12.71 14.90
N SER A 22 1.19 -13.57 14.01
CA SER A 22 2.38 -14.37 14.27
C SER A 22 3.64 -13.51 14.08
N PRO A 23 4.71 -13.74 14.87
CA PRO A 23 5.99 -13.05 14.65
C PRO A 23 6.60 -13.30 13.26
N ARG A 24 6.20 -14.39 12.60
CA ARG A 24 6.60 -14.76 11.24
C ARG A 24 5.87 -13.87 10.22
N GLU A 25 4.55 -13.69 10.36
CA GLU A 25 3.76 -12.77 9.53
C GLU A 25 4.32 -11.35 9.61
N LEU A 26 4.56 -10.83 10.82
CA LEU A 26 5.12 -9.49 11.00
C LEU A 26 6.56 -9.37 10.47
N GLY A 27 7.35 -10.44 10.56
CA GLY A 27 8.67 -10.49 9.93
C GLY A 27 8.59 -10.38 8.41
N ARG A 28 7.64 -11.08 7.79
CA ARG A 28 7.40 -11.02 6.35
C ARG A 28 6.85 -9.68 5.89
N ALA A 29 5.96 -9.06 6.66
CA ALA A 29 5.52 -7.69 6.39
C ALA A 29 6.70 -6.71 6.37
N ILE A 30 7.63 -6.84 7.33
CA ILE A 30 8.86 -6.04 7.36
C ILE A 30 9.72 -6.31 6.12
N ASP A 31 9.90 -7.57 5.73
CA ASP A 31 10.67 -7.93 4.53
C ASP A 31 10.03 -7.32 3.26
N ILE A 32 8.70 -7.40 3.11
CA ILE A 32 7.94 -6.78 2.00
C ILE A 32 8.17 -5.27 1.98
N LEU A 33 7.94 -4.60 3.12
CA LEU A 33 8.08 -3.15 3.23
C LEU A 33 9.51 -2.70 2.97
N THR A 34 10.50 -3.49 3.38
CA THR A 34 11.91 -3.20 3.10
C THR A 34 12.20 -3.28 1.60
N VAL A 35 11.74 -4.36 0.94
CA VAL A 35 11.88 -4.52 -0.51
C VAL A 35 11.16 -3.40 -1.25
N LEU A 36 9.95 -3.05 -0.84
CA LEU A 36 9.18 -1.94 -1.40
C LEU A 36 9.92 -0.59 -1.23
N THR A 37 10.52 -0.36 -0.06
CA THR A 37 11.30 0.86 0.21
C THR A 37 12.50 0.94 -0.74
N VAL A 38 13.21 -0.18 -0.95
CA VAL A 38 14.33 -0.25 -1.89
C VAL A 38 13.86 -0.02 -3.34
N LEU A 39 12.76 -0.65 -3.75
CA LEU A 39 12.19 -0.46 -5.09
C LEU A 39 11.76 0.98 -5.32
N THR A 40 11.08 1.59 -4.34
CA THR A 40 10.62 2.99 -4.41
C THR A 40 11.81 3.94 -4.51
N ALA A 41 12.88 3.71 -3.75
CA ALA A 41 14.11 4.49 -3.84
C ALA A 41 14.80 4.31 -5.20
N ALA A 42 14.84 3.08 -5.73
CA ALA A 42 15.40 2.80 -7.04
C ALA A 42 14.60 3.49 -8.16
N VAL A 43 13.27 3.50 -8.08
CA VAL A 43 12.37 4.25 -8.99
C VAL A 43 12.70 5.73 -8.94
N ALA A 44 12.73 6.32 -7.74
CA ALA A 44 12.98 7.75 -7.56
C ALA A 44 14.34 8.16 -8.16
N LEU A 45 15.40 7.42 -7.82
CA LEU A 45 16.75 7.67 -8.35
C LEU A 45 16.78 7.53 -9.88
N SER A 46 16.15 6.49 -10.39
CA SER A 46 16.04 6.21 -11.82
C SER A 46 15.35 7.32 -12.60
N MET A 47 14.24 7.84 -12.07
CA MET A 47 13.51 8.96 -12.65
C MET A 47 14.37 10.23 -12.66
N VAL A 48 15.11 10.51 -11.59
CA VAL A 48 15.99 11.68 -11.52
C VAL A 48 17.16 11.58 -12.51
N LEU A 49 17.83 10.42 -12.57
CA LEU A 49 19.03 10.24 -13.38
C LEU A 49 18.74 10.12 -14.87
N PHE A 50 17.62 9.49 -15.25
CA PHE A 50 17.36 9.11 -16.64
C PHE A 50 16.01 9.60 -17.19
N GLY A 51 15.15 10.15 -16.33
CA GLY A 51 13.77 10.50 -16.66
C GLY A 51 13.53 11.95 -17.04
N SER A 52 14.55 12.83 -17.01
CA SER A 52 14.37 14.24 -17.34
C SER A 52 13.86 14.44 -18.79
N VAL A 53 12.73 15.11 -18.96
CA VAL A 53 12.12 15.41 -20.26
C VAL A 53 12.59 16.78 -20.75
N SER A 54 13.38 16.80 -21.82
CA SER A 54 13.97 18.03 -22.38
C SER A 54 13.00 18.86 -23.24
N ASN A 55 12.02 18.22 -23.90
CA ASN A 55 11.01 18.88 -24.73
C ASN A 55 9.68 18.99 -23.97
N ARG A 56 9.46 20.14 -23.31
CA ARG A 56 8.28 20.39 -22.49
C ARG A 56 7.16 21.03 -23.32
N PRO A 57 5.89 20.63 -23.16
CA PRO A 57 4.75 21.43 -23.60
C PRO A 57 4.74 22.77 -22.85
N GLU A 58 4.57 23.89 -23.55
CA GLU A 58 4.66 25.26 -22.99
C GLU A 58 3.72 25.53 -21.78
N MET A 59 2.71 24.69 -21.58
CA MET A 59 1.74 24.79 -20.47
C MET A 59 2.23 24.24 -19.13
N ILE A 60 3.35 23.51 -19.06
CA ILE A 60 3.82 22.88 -17.81
C ILE A 60 5.09 23.59 -17.29
N GLN A 61 4.95 24.38 -16.23
CA GLN A 61 6.08 24.97 -15.51
C GLN A 61 6.71 23.95 -14.54
N GLY A 62 7.98 23.59 -14.75
CA GLY A 62 8.76 22.70 -13.87
C GLY A 62 9.55 21.63 -14.63
N ASP A 63 10.53 20.98 -13.97
CA ASP A 63 11.27 19.85 -14.53
C ASP A 63 10.39 18.60 -14.49
N LEU A 64 10.23 17.97 -15.65
CA LEU A 64 9.40 16.79 -15.83
C LEU A 64 10.27 15.54 -15.81
N TYR A 65 9.97 14.63 -14.91
CA TYR A 65 10.59 13.32 -14.81
C TYR A 65 9.59 12.24 -15.20
N GLN A 66 10.01 11.35 -16.09
CA GLN A 66 9.25 10.18 -16.52
C GLN A 66 9.97 8.89 -16.11
N LEU A 67 9.19 7.88 -15.74
CA LEU A 67 9.72 6.53 -15.58
C LEU A 67 10.02 5.96 -16.96
N ILE A 68 11.31 5.84 -17.30
CA ILE A 68 11.68 5.35 -18.63
C ILE A 68 11.29 3.87 -18.79
N ARG A 69 10.84 3.53 -20.01
CA ARG A 69 10.41 2.18 -20.39
C ARG A 69 11.32 1.04 -19.91
N PRO A 70 12.66 1.07 -20.06
CA PRO A 70 13.51 -0.04 -19.62
C PRO A 70 13.48 -0.25 -18.10
N ILE A 71 13.32 0.83 -17.33
CA ILE A 71 13.22 0.74 -15.86
C ILE A 71 11.85 0.19 -15.46
N GLY A 72 10.79 0.59 -16.17
CA GLY A 72 9.46 -0.04 -16.04
C GLY A 72 9.50 -1.56 -16.23
N ILE A 73 10.23 -2.07 -17.23
CA ILE A 73 10.39 -3.52 -17.45
C ILE A 73 11.10 -4.20 -16.27
N ILE A 74 12.19 -3.61 -15.78
CA ILE A 74 12.94 -4.14 -14.64
C ILE A 74 12.04 -4.22 -13.40
N LEU A 75 11.31 -3.14 -13.09
CA LEU A 75 10.40 -3.07 -11.96
C LEU A 75 9.27 -4.08 -12.08
N PHE A 76 8.71 -4.24 -13.28
CA PHE A 76 7.66 -5.22 -13.54
C PHE A 76 8.13 -6.64 -13.22
N ILE A 77 9.32 -7.03 -13.70
CA ILE A 77 9.92 -8.35 -13.44
C ILE A 77 10.17 -8.53 -11.93
N LEU A 78 10.74 -7.52 -11.27
CA LEU A 78 11.01 -7.58 -9.83
C LEU A 78 9.73 -7.73 -9.02
N CYS A 79 8.69 -6.95 -9.32
CA CYS A 79 7.40 -7.02 -8.63
C CYS A 79 6.75 -8.40 -8.81
N ILE A 80 6.76 -8.97 -10.02
CA ILE A 80 6.27 -10.33 -10.28
C ILE A 80 7.09 -11.36 -9.49
N ALA A 81 8.42 -11.24 -9.50
CA ALA A 81 9.29 -12.16 -8.77
C ALA A 81 9.01 -12.14 -7.27
N ILE A 82 8.83 -10.95 -6.69
CA ILE A 82 8.47 -10.77 -5.28
C ILE A 82 7.11 -11.41 -5.00
N LEU A 83 6.07 -11.06 -5.76
CA LEU A 83 4.73 -11.65 -5.60
C LEU A 83 4.76 -13.18 -5.72
N TYR A 84 5.55 -13.71 -6.65
CA TYR A 84 5.71 -15.16 -6.83
C TYR A 84 6.41 -15.82 -5.63
N ILE A 85 7.51 -15.25 -5.15
CA ILE A 85 8.24 -15.74 -3.97
C ILE A 85 7.34 -15.73 -2.73
N TYR A 86 6.60 -14.64 -2.50
CA TYR A 86 5.69 -14.54 -1.37
C TYR A 86 4.53 -15.53 -1.47
N ARG A 87 3.87 -15.61 -2.63
CA ARG A 87 2.79 -16.58 -2.86
C ARG A 87 3.24 -18.02 -2.61
N ARG A 88 4.48 -18.36 -2.97
CA ARG A 88 5.03 -19.70 -2.75
C ARG A 88 5.47 -19.93 -1.30
N GLY A 89 5.87 -18.86 -0.60
CA GLY A 89 6.30 -18.88 0.80
C GLY A 89 5.16 -18.94 1.83
N GLU A 90 3.92 -18.63 1.44
CA GLU A 90 2.73 -18.58 2.31
C GLU A 90 1.84 -19.83 2.28
N LYS A 91 2.31 -20.96 1.74
CA LYS A 91 1.59 -22.21 1.95
C LYS A 91 1.73 -22.67 3.41
N ALA A 92 0.57 -22.70 4.07
CA ALA A 92 0.26 -23.34 5.35
C ALA A 92 0.71 -22.59 6.61
N GLU A 93 -0.15 -21.69 7.10
CA GLU A 93 -0.49 -21.56 8.53
C GLU A 93 -1.63 -20.53 8.70
N SER A 94 -2.84 -20.90 8.26
CA SER A 94 -4.06 -20.24 8.75
C SER A 94 -4.90 -21.28 9.49
N PRO A 95 -4.59 -21.60 10.76
CA PRO A 95 -5.31 -22.60 11.52
C PRO A 95 -6.49 -21.95 12.24
N VAL A 96 -7.39 -21.26 11.52
CA VAL A 96 -8.57 -20.65 12.16
C VAL A 96 -9.81 -20.98 11.34
N LYS A 97 -10.73 -21.75 11.96
CA LYS A 97 -12.04 -22.13 11.38
C LYS A 97 -12.85 -20.91 10.90
N GLU A 98 -12.68 -19.75 11.52
CA GLU A 98 -13.35 -18.49 11.15
C GLU A 98 -12.90 -17.97 9.76
N ILE A 99 -11.64 -18.19 9.37
CA ILE A 99 -11.12 -17.78 8.04
C ILE A 99 -11.68 -18.67 6.94
N ALA A 100 -11.83 -19.97 7.22
CA ALA A 100 -12.48 -20.91 6.31
C ALA A 100 -13.98 -20.59 6.09
N GLU A 101 -14.63 -19.90 7.04
CA GLU A 101 -16.03 -19.47 6.91
C GLU A 101 -16.18 -18.16 6.12
N GLU A 102 -15.25 -17.21 6.23
CA GLU A 102 -15.23 -16.00 5.39
C GLU A 102 -14.72 -16.26 3.96
N GLU A 103 -13.68 -17.08 3.78
CA GLU A 103 -13.20 -17.53 2.46
C GLU A 103 -14.28 -18.30 1.68
N ARG A 104 -15.22 -18.95 2.39
CA ARG A 104 -16.35 -19.68 1.79
C ARG A 104 -17.25 -18.79 0.93
N TYR A 105 -17.35 -17.49 1.22
CA TYR A 105 -18.22 -16.62 0.44
C TYR A 105 -17.79 -16.56 -1.03
N TYR A 106 -16.50 -16.37 -1.32
CA TYR A 106 -16.01 -16.35 -2.70
C TYR A 106 -15.71 -17.76 -3.23
N ALA A 107 -15.34 -18.72 -2.37
CA ALA A 107 -15.10 -20.10 -2.79
C ALA A 107 -16.36 -20.83 -3.30
N THR A 108 -17.55 -20.37 -2.91
CA THR A 108 -18.84 -20.95 -3.33
C THR A 108 -19.47 -20.23 -4.52
N ARG A 109 -18.87 -19.13 -5.01
CA ARG A 109 -19.42 -18.34 -6.11
C ARG A 109 -18.87 -18.80 -7.45
N SER A 110 -19.68 -18.63 -8.50
CA SER A 110 -19.26 -18.95 -9.85
C SER A 110 -18.14 -18.01 -10.30
N ASN A 111 -17.15 -18.55 -11.04
CA ASN A 111 -16.06 -17.75 -11.61
C ASN A 111 -16.58 -16.54 -12.41
N PHE A 112 -17.71 -16.72 -13.12
CA PHE A 112 -18.35 -15.64 -13.86
C PHE A 112 -18.75 -14.46 -12.96
N ARG A 113 -19.34 -14.73 -11.78
CA ARG A 113 -19.73 -13.67 -10.84
C ARG A 113 -18.51 -12.94 -10.30
N ILE A 114 -17.43 -13.67 -10.00
CA ILE A 114 -16.17 -13.08 -9.53
C ILE A 114 -15.59 -12.14 -10.58
N TRP A 115 -15.55 -12.56 -11.86
CA TRP A 115 -15.10 -11.71 -12.96
C TRP A 115 -15.98 -10.49 -13.17
N LEU A 116 -17.30 -10.64 -13.04
CA LEU A 116 -18.24 -9.53 -13.16
C LEU A 116 -18.06 -8.52 -12.03
N ASP A 117 -17.96 -8.97 -10.78
CA ASP A 117 -17.75 -8.10 -9.62
C ASP A 117 -16.38 -7.38 -9.74
N LEU A 118 -15.33 -8.08 -10.20
CA LEU A 118 -14.02 -7.49 -10.49
C LEU A 118 -14.08 -6.44 -11.60
N GLY A 119 -14.80 -6.73 -12.69
CA GLY A 119 -14.99 -5.79 -13.80
C GLY A 119 -15.73 -4.54 -13.38
N LEU A 120 -16.81 -4.68 -12.61
CA LEU A 120 -17.58 -3.56 -12.06
C LEU A 120 -16.75 -2.73 -11.08
N ALA A 121 -15.95 -3.37 -10.23
CA ALA A 121 -15.02 -2.68 -9.34
C ALA A 121 -13.99 -1.88 -10.14
N GLY A 122 -13.42 -2.47 -11.19
CA GLY A 122 -12.48 -1.78 -12.09
C GLY A 122 -13.09 -0.54 -12.76
N ILE A 123 -14.33 -0.65 -13.24
CA ILE A 123 -15.08 0.48 -13.83
C ILE A 123 -15.32 1.57 -12.79
N ALA A 124 -15.75 1.20 -11.58
CA ALA A 124 -15.97 2.16 -10.50
C ALA A 124 -14.68 2.89 -10.10
N ILE A 125 -13.55 2.19 -10.03
CA ILE A 125 -12.24 2.77 -9.75
C ILE A 125 -11.84 3.74 -10.87
N LEU A 126 -12.05 3.37 -12.14
CA LEU A 126 -11.71 4.21 -13.28
C LEU A 126 -12.51 5.53 -13.27
N PHE A 127 -13.83 5.47 -13.05
CA PHE A 127 -14.65 6.68 -12.93
C PHE A 127 -14.29 7.54 -11.72
N THR A 128 -13.95 6.89 -10.59
CA THR A 128 -13.52 7.62 -9.40
C THR A 128 -12.18 8.32 -9.63
N ALA A 129 -11.24 7.66 -10.31
CA ALA A 129 -9.94 8.24 -10.65
C ALA A 129 -10.08 9.42 -11.63
N GLU A 130 -10.91 9.28 -12.67
CA GLU A 130 -11.21 10.37 -13.61
C GLU A 130 -11.85 11.56 -12.89
N SER A 131 -12.92 11.33 -12.12
CA SER A 131 -13.59 12.38 -11.35
C SER A 131 -12.65 13.06 -10.34
N MET A 132 -11.74 12.30 -9.72
CA MET A 132 -10.74 12.85 -8.80
C MET A 132 -9.76 13.77 -9.54
N VAL A 133 -9.23 13.36 -10.71
CA VAL A 133 -8.30 14.20 -11.49
C VAL A 133 -8.98 15.49 -11.93
N THR A 134 -10.19 15.43 -12.50
CA THR A 134 -10.93 16.63 -12.89
C THR A 134 -11.22 17.55 -11.69
N SER A 135 -11.57 16.97 -10.55
CA SER A 135 -11.79 17.75 -9.31
C SER A 135 -10.50 18.42 -8.82
N MET A 136 -9.36 17.75 -8.97
CA MET A 136 -8.05 18.30 -8.61
C MET A 136 -7.64 19.45 -9.52
N GLU A 137 -7.90 19.36 -10.83
CA GLU A 137 -7.67 20.45 -11.80
C GLU A 137 -8.48 21.68 -11.41
N VAL A 138 -9.79 21.53 -11.23
CA VAL A 138 -10.69 22.61 -10.82
C VAL A 138 -10.28 23.20 -9.46
N PHE A 139 -9.91 22.35 -8.49
CA PHE A 139 -9.47 22.83 -7.19
C PHE A 139 -8.14 23.60 -7.26
N SER A 140 -7.19 23.15 -8.08
CA SER A 140 -5.93 23.83 -8.33
C SER A 140 -6.16 25.20 -8.95
N GLU A 141 -7.06 25.31 -9.93
CA GLU A 141 -7.44 26.57 -10.57
C GLU A 141 -8.10 27.55 -9.58
N ILE A 142 -9.02 27.08 -8.74
CA ILE A 142 -9.73 27.92 -7.76
C ILE A 142 -8.81 28.41 -6.64
N THR A 143 -7.96 27.54 -6.12
CA THR A 143 -7.10 27.85 -4.97
C THR A 143 -5.79 28.53 -5.35
N GLY A 144 -5.42 28.51 -6.64
CA GLY A 144 -4.11 28.94 -7.11
C GLY A 144 -2.96 28.04 -6.64
N LEU A 145 -3.26 26.88 -6.03
CA LEU A 145 -2.25 25.92 -5.65
C LEU A 145 -1.72 25.21 -6.90
N PRO A 146 -0.40 24.99 -7.02
CA PRO A 146 0.14 24.19 -8.11
C PRO A 146 -0.54 22.82 -8.18
N PHE A 147 -0.91 22.38 -9.38
CA PHE A 147 -1.56 21.09 -9.64
C PHE A 147 -0.85 19.91 -8.95
N VAL A 148 0.46 20.03 -8.90
CA VAL A 148 1.41 19.23 -8.13
C VAL A 148 1.05 19.05 -6.65
N LEU A 149 0.76 20.11 -5.89
CA LEU A 149 0.46 20.03 -4.46
C LEU A 149 -0.92 19.38 -4.22
N THR A 150 -1.88 19.63 -5.10
CA THR A 150 -3.14 18.90 -5.15
C THR A 150 -2.93 17.41 -5.40
N GLY A 151 -1.96 17.04 -6.26
CA GLY A 151 -1.53 15.65 -6.45
C GLY A 151 -1.01 15.00 -5.18
N ILE A 152 -0.19 15.72 -4.40
CA ILE A 152 0.28 15.25 -3.09
C ILE A 152 -0.93 15.01 -2.16
N ALA A 153 -1.87 15.95 -2.11
CA ALA A 153 -3.06 15.85 -1.27
C ALA A 153 -3.93 14.63 -1.65
N ALA A 154 -4.12 14.36 -2.94
CA ALA A 154 -4.83 13.17 -3.42
C ALA A 154 -4.13 11.87 -3.02
N GLY A 155 -2.79 11.83 -3.12
CA GLY A 155 -2.00 10.69 -2.64
C GLY A 155 -2.18 10.43 -1.14
N LEU A 156 -2.24 11.49 -0.33
CA LEU A 156 -2.51 11.36 1.11
C LEU A 156 -3.89 10.76 1.38
N ILE A 157 -4.93 11.12 0.60
CA ILE A 157 -6.28 10.54 0.73
C ILE A 157 -6.24 9.02 0.48
N GLY A 158 -5.53 8.56 -0.55
CA GLY A 158 -5.36 7.13 -0.82
C GLY A 158 -4.73 6.39 0.36
N CYS A 159 -3.62 6.93 0.89
CA CYS A 159 -2.97 6.36 2.07
C CYS A 159 -3.85 6.39 3.33
N PHE A 160 -4.70 7.41 3.51
CA PHE A 160 -5.67 7.44 4.61
C PHE A 160 -6.71 6.32 4.49
N GLY A 161 -7.13 5.96 3.27
CA GLY A 161 -7.99 4.81 3.01
C GLY A 161 -7.40 3.50 3.56
N GLU A 162 -6.13 3.23 3.23
CA GLU A 162 -5.38 2.07 3.76
C GLU A 162 -5.30 2.09 5.29
N MET A 163 -5.02 3.26 5.88
CA MET A 163 -4.98 3.43 7.34
C MET A 163 -6.34 3.16 8.00
N MET A 164 -7.44 3.55 7.37
CA MET A 164 -8.79 3.25 7.87
C MET A 164 -9.06 1.74 7.87
N VAL A 165 -8.60 1.00 6.86
CA VAL A 165 -8.72 -0.46 6.83
C VAL A 165 -7.96 -1.08 8.01
N VAL A 166 -6.70 -0.70 8.23
CA VAL A 166 -5.92 -1.20 9.38
C VAL A 166 -6.58 -0.84 10.72
N HIS A 167 -7.08 0.39 10.84
CA HIS A 167 -7.79 0.85 12.02
C HIS A 167 -9.06 0.03 12.29
N ASN A 168 -9.84 -0.28 11.25
CA ASN A 168 -11.04 -1.11 11.36
C ASN A 168 -10.71 -2.50 11.94
N PHE A 169 -9.64 -3.13 11.46
CA PHE A 169 -9.16 -4.43 11.97
C PHE A 169 -8.57 -4.34 13.39
N THR A 170 -8.14 -3.17 13.83
CA THR A 170 -7.57 -2.97 15.17
C THR A 170 -8.65 -2.67 16.23
N VAL A 171 -9.79 -2.11 15.82
CA VAL A 171 -10.92 -1.84 16.70
C VAL A 171 -11.76 -3.10 16.90
N HIS A 172 -11.94 -3.90 15.85
CA HIS A 172 -12.75 -5.11 15.92
C HIS A 172 -12.03 -6.25 16.67
N PRO A 173 -12.64 -6.86 17.70
CA PRO A 173 -12.02 -7.97 18.46
C PRO A 173 -11.73 -9.22 17.61
N LYS A 174 -12.47 -9.39 16.52
CA LYS A 174 -12.27 -10.44 15.52
C LYS A 174 -11.28 -10.05 14.41
N GLY A 175 -10.87 -8.78 14.36
CA GLY A 175 -9.98 -8.28 13.33
C GLY A 175 -8.58 -8.89 13.48
N ARG A 176 -8.09 -9.52 12.41
CA ARG A 176 -6.73 -10.05 12.32
C ARG A 176 -5.79 -8.95 11.82
N ILE A 177 -5.16 -8.27 12.77
CA ILE A 177 -4.23 -7.16 12.51
C ILE A 177 -3.08 -7.57 11.55
N GLY A 178 -2.65 -8.84 11.60
CA GLY A 178 -1.63 -9.38 10.69
C GLY A 178 -2.03 -9.31 9.22
N ASP A 179 -3.27 -9.65 8.90
CA ASP A 179 -3.79 -9.63 7.52
C ASP A 179 -3.94 -8.20 7.01
N ALA A 180 -4.37 -7.27 7.88
CA ALA A 180 -4.44 -5.87 7.50
C ALA A 180 -3.06 -5.27 7.18
N ILE A 181 -2.04 -5.57 7.99
CA ILE A 181 -0.66 -5.10 7.74
C ILE A 181 -0.08 -5.73 6.47
N MET A 182 -0.26 -7.05 6.29
CA MET A 182 0.21 -7.75 5.09
C MET A 182 -0.53 -7.27 3.83
N GLY A 183 -1.84 -7.03 3.94
CA GLY A 183 -2.67 -6.51 2.86
C GLY A 183 -2.17 -5.15 2.37
N VAL A 184 -1.95 -4.20 3.28
CA VAL A 184 -1.38 -2.88 2.93
C VAL A 184 0.02 -2.99 2.32
N ALA A 185 0.86 -3.91 2.83
CA ALA A 185 2.20 -4.11 2.27
C ALA A 185 2.15 -4.69 0.85
N MET A 186 1.21 -5.60 0.57
CA MET A 186 1.01 -6.21 -0.75
C MET A 186 0.37 -5.25 -1.74
N ASP A 187 -0.58 -4.43 -1.30
CA ASP A 187 -1.26 -3.43 -2.13
C ASP A 187 -0.27 -2.43 -2.75
N ASN A 188 0.73 -2.04 -1.97
CA ASN A 188 1.82 -1.18 -2.46
C ASN A 188 2.72 -1.85 -3.53
N ILE A 189 2.95 -3.17 -3.45
CA ILE A 189 3.64 -3.91 -4.53
C ILE A 189 2.78 -3.93 -5.79
N VAL A 190 1.48 -4.21 -5.68
CA VAL A 190 0.56 -4.25 -6.82
C VAL A 190 0.43 -2.88 -7.47
N THR A 191 0.41 -1.81 -6.67
CA THR A 191 0.43 -0.42 -7.14
C THR A 191 1.71 -0.12 -7.93
N THR A 192 2.87 -0.55 -7.44
CA THR A 192 4.16 -0.40 -8.16
C THR A 192 4.19 -1.21 -9.46
N LEU A 193 3.59 -2.41 -9.47
CA LEU A 193 3.41 -3.23 -10.67
C LEU A 193 2.52 -2.53 -11.70
N GLY A 194 1.42 -1.91 -11.26
CA GLY A 194 0.54 -1.10 -12.12
C GLY A 194 1.27 0.09 -12.75
N ALA A 195 2.04 0.84 -11.94
CA ALA A 195 2.88 1.93 -12.43
C ALA A 195 3.92 1.46 -13.45
N ALA A 196 4.51 0.29 -13.25
CA ALA A 196 5.44 -0.32 -14.18
C ALA A 196 4.77 -0.69 -15.52
N ILE A 197 3.54 -1.23 -15.50
CA ILE A 197 2.76 -1.52 -16.72
C ILE A 197 2.50 -0.23 -17.51
N VAL A 198 2.06 0.84 -16.84
CA VAL A 198 1.81 2.15 -17.47
C VAL A 198 3.09 2.66 -18.14
N ALA A 199 4.23 2.59 -17.47
CA ALA A 199 5.52 3.00 -18.04
C ALA A 199 5.95 2.12 -19.25
N ILE A 200 5.67 0.81 -19.23
CA ILE A 200 5.95 -0.10 -20.34
C ILE A 200 5.13 0.25 -21.59
N MET A 201 3.86 0.65 -21.38
CA MET A 201 2.94 1.09 -22.42
C MET A 201 3.28 2.46 -23.00
N GLY A 202 4.31 3.14 -22.48
CA GLY A 202 4.68 4.50 -22.89
C GLY A 202 3.82 5.58 -22.22
N GLY A 203 3.09 5.23 -21.16
CA GLY A 203 2.39 6.19 -20.33
C GLY A 203 3.39 7.12 -19.64
N ILE A 204 3.06 8.41 -19.61
CA ILE A 204 3.88 9.41 -18.94
C ILE A 204 3.50 9.39 -17.47
N PHE A 205 4.38 8.85 -16.63
CA PHE A 205 4.32 9.08 -15.19
C PHE A 205 4.82 10.51 -14.94
N LEU A 206 3.98 11.53 -15.18
CA LEU A 206 4.37 12.94 -15.03
C LEU A 206 4.65 13.22 -13.55
N GLY A 207 5.93 13.34 -13.22
CA GLY A 207 6.37 13.83 -11.94
C GLY A 207 7.21 15.07 -12.11
N GLY A 208 6.73 16.21 -11.62
CA GLY A 208 7.60 17.37 -11.40
C GLY A 208 8.68 17.06 -10.34
N ASN A 209 9.45 18.07 -9.91
CA ASN A 209 10.24 18.04 -8.66
C ASN A 209 9.44 17.53 -7.44
N SER A 210 8.12 17.65 -7.49
CA SER A 210 7.19 17.15 -6.50
C SER A 210 7.04 15.65 -6.39
N LEU A 211 7.23 14.90 -7.47
CA LEU A 211 7.13 13.44 -7.42
C LEU A 211 8.33 12.85 -6.68
N ILE A 212 9.49 13.51 -6.77
CA ILE A 212 10.66 13.22 -5.94
C ILE A 212 10.34 13.49 -4.46
N LEU A 213 9.70 14.62 -4.16
CA LEU A 213 9.31 14.98 -2.80
C LEU A 213 8.28 13.99 -2.21
N ILE A 214 7.31 13.54 -3.02
CA ILE A 214 6.39 12.45 -2.66
C ILE A 214 7.16 11.17 -2.33
N PHE A 215 8.12 10.76 -3.17
CA PHE A 215 8.93 9.57 -2.89
C PHE A 215 9.74 9.69 -1.60
N ILE A 216 10.32 10.86 -1.31
CA ILE A 216 11.02 11.07 -0.03
C ILE A 216 10.06 10.90 1.15
N ILE A 217 8.86 11.47 1.08
CA ILE A 217 7.84 11.32 2.13
C ILE A 217 7.43 9.85 2.28
N ILE A 218 7.19 9.14 1.17
CA ILE A 218 6.84 7.71 1.19
C ILE A 218 7.96 6.87 1.82
N LEU A 219 9.22 7.13 1.46
CA LEU A 219 10.39 6.43 2.01
C LEU A 219 10.53 6.69 3.52
N ALA A 220 10.34 7.93 3.97
CA ALA A 220 10.35 8.28 5.39
C ALA A 220 9.20 7.58 6.14
N ALA A 221 7.98 7.61 5.60
CA ALA A 221 6.81 6.96 6.17
C ALA A 221 6.98 5.43 6.26
N ASN A 222 7.49 4.79 5.21
CA ASN A 222 7.78 3.35 5.18
C ASN A 222 8.85 2.96 6.21
N THR A 223 9.88 3.79 6.38
CA THR A 223 10.92 3.57 7.39
C THR A 223 10.33 3.62 8.81
N ILE A 224 9.47 4.60 9.08
CA ILE A 224 8.75 4.70 10.35
C ILE A 224 7.84 3.47 10.55
N LEU A 225 7.11 3.06 9.51
CA LEU A 225 6.21 1.90 9.56
C LEU A 225 6.97 0.61 9.89
N ILE A 226 8.10 0.36 9.23
CA ILE A 226 8.99 -0.77 9.53
C ILE A 226 9.41 -0.75 10.99
N GLN A 227 9.79 0.42 11.52
CA GLN A 227 10.15 0.56 12.93
C GLN A 227 8.99 0.23 13.87
N GLN A 228 7.77 0.69 13.56
CA GLN A 228 6.58 0.42 14.37
C GLN A 228 6.21 -1.07 14.38
N ILE A 229 6.22 -1.72 13.20
CA ILE A 229 5.95 -3.16 13.08
C ILE A 229 7.02 -3.97 13.81
N SER A 230 8.29 -3.56 13.72
CA SER A 230 9.39 -4.20 14.45
C SER A 230 9.23 -4.11 15.97
N LYS A 231 8.89 -2.91 16.49
CA LYS A 231 8.56 -2.73 17.92
C LYS A 231 7.38 -3.60 18.33
N PHE A 232 6.34 -3.67 17.51
CA PHE A 232 5.16 -4.50 17.77
C PHE A 232 5.51 -6.00 17.82
N LYS A 233 6.29 -6.50 16.85
CA LYS A 233 6.82 -7.87 16.83
C LYS A 233 7.62 -8.20 18.10
N ASN A 234 8.51 -7.30 18.52
CA ASN A 234 9.35 -7.51 19.71
C ASN A 234 8.50 -7.54 20.99
N ASN A 235 7.49 -6.68 21.10
CA ASN A 235 6.57 -6.67 22.24
C ASN A 235 5.73 -7.96 22.32
N LEU A 236 5.31 -8.51 21.18
CA LEU A 236 4.60 -9.80 21.12
C LEU A 236 5.49 -10.96 21.58
N LEU A 237 6.76 -10.97 21.16
CA LEU A 237 7.73 -11.99 21.58
C LEU A 237 8.03 -11.90 23.09
N ALA A 238 8.26 -10.70 23.62
CA ALA A 238 8.49 -10.47 25.05
C ALA A 238 7.30 -10.95 25.90
N THR A 239 6.06 -10.67 25.44
CA THR A 239 4.84 -11.12 26.12
C THR A 239 4.69 -12.64 26.13
N LYS A 240 5.04 -13.33 25.02
CA LYS A 240 5.04 -14.80 24.97
C LYS A 240 6.04 -15.40 25.97
N VAL A 241 7.26 -14.87 26.04
CA VAL A 241 8.31 -15.34 26.96
C VAL A 241 7.91 -15.14 28.42
N ALA A 242 7.32 -13.98 28.76
CA ALA A 242 6.83 -13.71 30.10
C ALA A 242 5.71 -14.68 30.52
N SER A 243 4.77 -14.99 29.63
CA SER A 243 3.71 -15.98 29.94
C SER A 243 4.25 -17.40 30.16
N LYS A 244 5.31 -17.77 29.43
CA LYS A 244 5.92 -19.11 29.52
C LYS A 244 6.73 -19.30 30.80
N LYS A 245 7.29 -18.21 31.37
CA LYS A 245 7.98 -18.22 32.67
C LYS A 245 7.05 -18.23 33.88
N ILE A 246 5.80 -17.79 33.73
CA ILE A 246 4.80 -17.81 34.81
C ILE A 246 4.07 -19.17 34.86
N ALA A 247 4.05 -19.89 33.74
CA ALA A 247 3.42 -21.21 33.61
C ALA A 247 4.37 -22.40 33.85
N ALA A 248 5.65 -22.15 34.14
CA ALA A 248 6.68 -23.14 34.47
C ALA A 248 7.12 -22.93 35.91
#